data_AF-A0A842UHV3-F1
#
_entry.id   AF-A0A842UHV3-F1
#
_cell.length_a   1.000
_cell.length_b   1.000
_cell.length_c   1.000
_cell.angle_alpha   90.00
_cell.angle_beta   90.00
_cell.angle_gamma   90.00
#
_symmetry.space_group_name_H-M   'P 1'
#
loop_
_entity.id
_entity.type
_entity.pdbx_description
1 polymer ?
#
loop_
_entity_poly.entity_id
_entity_poly.type
_entity_poly.pdbx_seq_one_letter_code
_entity_poly.pdbx_strand_id
1 'polypeptide(L)'
;MEETRFDPKIERLKIRMPLIQQLTKYAFFLLVLFLFASRIINVLDATEERLALGGEFSIGPTGLKLGQAPKIPDTKLSTVTVEELSVPESPVSEAQTKGGGSFYGLTDFGAAGGGNTSIEQPHPPIHDPLEQRPLELPEKTRKDARAEMFYIIHGAKKIKAGEYAVKIRLGAHNEKTLSSVDRVVYILHETFKDRRREVTDKDSRFELNITAWGQFEIKAEVFLNNQESPIKLRRFLNF
;
A
#
# COMPACT_ATOMS: atom_id res chain seq x y z
N MET A 1 -50.92 37.62 48.36
CA MET A 1 -51.22 37.31 46.95
C MET A 1 -50.06 37.84 46.13
N GLU A 2 -49.09 36.98 45.79
CA GLU A 2 -48.00 37.34 44.89
C GLU A 2 -48.45 37.05 43.46
N GLU A 3 -48.64 38.10 42.66
CA GLU A 3 -48.83 37.99 41.22
C GLU A 3 -47.51 37.63 40.56
N THR A 4 -47.42 36.40 40.05
CA THR A 4 -46.32 35.96 39.20
C THR A 4 -46.36 36.72 37.88
N ARG A 5 -45.48 37.72 37.76
CA ARG A 5 -45.26 38.50 36.54
C ARG A 5 -44.70 37.58 35.45
N PHE A 6 -45.57 37.10 34.55
CA PHE A 6 -45.19 36.27 33.42
C PHE A 6 -44.34 37.07 32.42
N ASP A 7 -43.13 36.59 32.13
CA ASP A 7 -42.25 37.20 31.12
C ASP A 7 -42.74 36.85 29.70
N PRO A 8 -43.18 37.84 28.89
CA PRO A 8 -43.70 37.61 27.55
C PRO A 8 -42.68 37.00 26.58
N LYS A 9 -41.39 36.97 26.93
CA LYS A 9 -40.35 36.30 26.13
C LYS A 9 -40.49 34.78 26.14
N ILE A 10 -41.00 34.20 27.22
CA ILE A 10 -41.12 32.73 27.38
C ILE A 10 -42.25 32.17 26.49
N GLU A 11 -43.33 32.93 26.31
CA GLU A 11 -44.44 32.58 25.40
C GLU A 11 -43.98 32.47 23.94
N ARG A 12 -43.12 33.39 23.48
CA ARG A 12 -42.58 33.37 22.11
C ARG A 12 -41.68 32.16 21.83
N LEU A 13 -41.00 31.63 22.85
CA LEU A 13 -40.15 30.45 22.73
C LEU A 13 -40.96 29.16 22.61
N LYS A 14 -42.12 29.08 23.28
CA LYS A 14 -42.98 27.90 23.29
C LYS A 14 -43.59 27.61 21.91
N ILE A 15 -43.92 28.66 21.15
CA ILE A 15 -44.48 28.54 19.79
C ILE A 15 -43.43 28.04 18.76
N ARG A 16 -42.13 28.30 18.99
CA ARG A 16 -41.04 27.92 18.06
C ARG A 16 -40.48 26.52 18.30
N MET A 17 -40.73 25.93 19.46
CA MET A 17 -40.21 24.63 19.87
C MET A 17 -40.53 23.46 18.89
N PRO A 18 -41.76 23.31 18.34
CA PRO A 18 -42.04 22.22 17.39
C PRO A 18 -41.34 22.40 16.03
N LEU A 19 -41.10 23.64 15.60
CA LEU A 19 -40.44 23.93 14.33
C LEU A 19 -38.95 23.56 14.36
N ILE A 20 -38.28 23.81 15.48
CA ILE A 20 -36.89 23.40 15.70
C ILE A 20 -36.77 21.87 15.70
N GLN A 21 -37.70 21.15 16.32
CA GLN A 21 -37.69 19.68 16.32
C GLN A 21 -37.83 19.07 14.92
N GLN A 22 -38.68 19.64 14.04
CA GLN A 22 -38.75 19.19 12.66
C GLN A 22 -37.44 19.44 11.91
N LEU A 23 -36.84 20.63 12.07
CA LEU A 23 -35.58 20.97 11.42
C LEU A 23 -34.45 20.01 11.81
N THR A 24 -34.38 19.63 13.09
CA THR A 24 -33.39 18.66 13.59
C THR A 24 -33.55 17.29 12.93
N LYS A 25 -34.78 16.81 12.69
CA LYS A 25 -35.01 15.53 12.02
C LYS A 25 -34.54 15.55 10.57
N TYR A 26 -34.81 16.63 9.84
CA TYR A 26 -34.34 16.78 8.46
C TYR A 26 -32.82 16.90 8.38
N ALA A 27 -32.20 17.66 9.29
CA ALA A 27 -30.75 17.78 9.37
C ALA A 27 -30.09 16.43 9.67
N PHE A 28 -30.65 15.66 10.61
CA PHE A 28 -30.19 14.31 10.92
C PHE A 28 -30.35 13.37 9.71
N PHE A 29 -31.48 13.41 9.02
CA PHE A 29 -31.71 12.60 7.82
C PHE A 29 -30.71 12.95 6.70
N LEU A 30 -30.46 14.23 6.46
CA LEU A 30 -29.46 14.69 5.48
C LEU A 30 -28.05 14.26 5.86
N LEU A 31 -27.69 14.32 7.15
CA LEU A 31 -26.41 13.83 7.65
C LEU A 31 -26.25 12.33 7.39
N VAL A 32 -27.27 11.53 7.72
CA VAL A 32 -27.25 10.08 7.47
C VAL A 32 -27.17 9.79 5.97
N LEU A 33 -27.95 10.50 5.13
CA LEU A 33 -27.91 10.35 3.68
C LEU A 33 -26.52 10.70 3.14
N PHE A 34 -25.89 11.76 3.65
CA PHE A 34 -24.54 12.18 3.25
C PHE A 34 -23.48 11.13 3.64
N LEU A 35 -23.57 10.57 4.84
CA LEU A 35 -22.66 9.50 5.29
C LEU A 35 -22.85 8.21 4.47
N PHE A 36 -24.08 7.91 4.03
CA PHE A 36 -24.38 6.74 3.21
C PHE A 36 -24.13 6.94 1.72
N ALA A 37 -24.18 8.17 1.20
CA ALA A 37 -23.96 8.47 -0.21
C ALA A 37 -22.61 7.93 -0.70
N SER A 38 -21.56 8.08 0.11
CA SER A 38 -20.23 7.52 -0.17
C SER A 38 -20.23 5.99 -0.29
N ARG A 39 -21.10 5.28 0.44
CA ARG A 39 -21.24 3.82 0.32
C ARG A 39 -22.05 3.42 -0.91
N ILE A 40 -23.08 4.18 -1.26
CA ILE A 40 -23.92 3.91 -2.45
C ILE A 40 -23.10 4.02 -3.73
N ILE A 41 -22.21 5.02 -3.83
CA ILE A 41 -21.32 5.18 -5.01
C ILE A 41 -20.44 3.95 -5.21
N ASN A 42 -19.82 3.44 -4.14
CA ASN A 42 -18.98 2.22 -4.24
C ASN A 42 -19.78 0.98 -4.66
N VAL A 43 -21.05 0.89 -4.26
CA VAL A 43 -21.94 -0.22 -4.67
C VAL A 43 -22.33 -0.08 -6.14
N LEU A 44 -22.59 1.15 -6.62
CA LEU A 44 -22.92 1.42 -8.02
C LEU A 44 -21.76 1.05 -8.95
N ASP A 45 -20.53 1.46 -8.61
CA ASP A 45 -19.34 1.13 -9.40
C ASP A 45 -19.15 -0.40 -9.51
N ALA A 46 -19.33 -1.12 -8.41
CA ALA A 46 -19.23 -2.59 -8.39
C ALA A 46 -20.35 -3.28 -9.21
N THR A 47 -21.53 -2.66 -9.31
CA THR A 47 -22.61 -3.19 -10.16
C THR A 47 -22.37 -2.93 -11.64
N GLU A 48 -21.77 -1.80 -12.01
CA GLU A 48 -21.48 -1.46 -13.41
C GLU A 48 -20.45 -2.43 -14.01
N GLU A 49 -19.39 -2.76 -13.25
CA GLU A 49 -18.40 -3.77 -13.63
C GLU A 49 -19.03 -5.15 -13.88
N ARG A 50 -20.02 -5.54 -13.07
CA ARG A 50 -20.73 -6.81 -13.24
C ARG A 50 -21.73 -6.80 -14.41
N LEU A 51 -22.37 -5.66 -14.67
CA LEU A 51 -23.23 -5.49 -15.84
C LEU A 51 -22.42 -5.58 -17.14
N ALA A 52 -21.21 -5.00 -17.16
CA ALA A 52 -20.30 -5.10 -18.31
C ALA A 52 -19.88 -6.55 -18.59
N LEU A 53 -19.83 -7.41 -17.56
CA LEU A 53 -19.50 -8.83 -17.66
C LEU A 53 -20.72 -9.74 -17.93
N GLY A 54 -21.93 -9.18 -18.10
CA GLY A 54 -23.14 -9.92 -18.42
C GLY A 54 -23.69 -10.79 -17.27
N GLY A 55 -23.42 -10.41 -16.01
CA GLY A 55 -23.95 -11.15 -14.86
C GLY A 55 -25.47 -11.01 -14.68
N GLU A 56 -26.17 -12.12 -14.41
CA GLU A 56 -27.60 -12.09 -14.06
C GLU A 56 -27.84 -11.38 -12.72
N PHE A 57 -28.81 -10.47 -12.69
CA PHE A 57 -29.32 -9.84 -11.47
C PHE A 57 -30.82 -10.04 -11.35
N SER A 58 -31.30 -10.27 -10.13
CA SER A 58 -32.74 -10.37 -9.83
C SER A 58 -33.11 -9.42 -8.71
N ILE A 59 -34.08 -8.55 -8.99
CA ILE A 59 -34.66 -7.62 -8.02
C ILE A 59 -35.97 -8.23 -7.53
N GLY A 60 -35.96 -8.73 -6.29
CA GLY A 60 -37.14 -9.29 -5.64
C GLY A 60 -37.73 -8.33 -4.60
N PRO A 61 -38.97 -8.58 -4.13
CA PRO A 61 -39.60 -7.79 -3.06
C PRO A 61 -38.84 -7.84 -1.72
N THR A 62 -37.90 -8.77 -1.56
CA THR A 62 -37.03 -8.91 -0.39
C THR A 62 -35.64 -8.28 -0.57
N GLY A 63 -35.37 -7.60 -1.68
CA GLY A 63 -34.11 -6.91 -1.95
C GLY A 63 -33.39 -7.39 -3.21
N LEU A 64 -32.18 -6.86 -3.41
CA LEU A 64 -31.33 -7.16 -4.56
C LEU A 64 -30.58 -8.47 -4.32
N LYS A 65 -30.90 -9.53 -5.08
CA LYS A 65 -30.12 -10.77 -5.05
C LYS A 65 -29.08 -10.73 -6.16
N LEU A 66 -27.83 -10.60 -5.74
CA LEU A 66 -26.68 -10.85 -6.60
C LEU A 66 -26.60 -12.37 -6.80
N GLY A 67 -26.65 -12.84 -8.04
CA GLY A 67 -26.42 -14.25 -8.37
C GLY A 67 -25.07 -14.74 -7.85
N GLN A 68 -24.86 -16.06 -7.83
CA GLN A 68 -23.57 -16.63 -7.45
C GLN A 68 -22.46 -15.95 -8.27
N ALA A 69 -21.36 -15.58 -7.61
CA ALA A 69 -20.22 -15.00 -8.28
C ALA A 69 -19.81 -15.91 -9.46
N PRO A 70 -19.47 -15.34 -10.64
CA PRO A 70 -19.05 -16.13 -11.78
C PRO A 70 -17.97 -17.10 -11.31
N LYS A 71 -18.18 -18.41 -11.51
CA LYS A 71 -17.12 -19.38 -11.31
C LYS A 71 -16.03 -19.00 -12.30
N ILE A 72 -14.93 -18.45 -11.78
CA ILE A 72 -13.72 -18.21 -12.55
C ILE A 72 -13.45 -19.55 -13.24
N PRO A 73 -13.44 -19.63 -14.58
CA PRO A 73 -13.15 -20.88 -15.23
C PRO A 73 -11.81 -21.36 -14.68
N ASP A 74 -11.80 -22.58 -14.13
CA ASP A 74 -10.58 -23.28 -13.75
C ASP A 74 -9.76 -23.40 -15.02
N THR A 75 -8.99 -22.35 -15.31
CA THR A 75 -8.04 -22.30 -16.38
C THR A 75 -6.98 -23.26 -15.91
N LYS A 76 -7.15 -24.52 -16.29
CA LYS A 76 -6.11 -25.54 -16.21
C LYS A 76 -4.85 -24.82 -16.63
N LEU A 77 -3.94 -24.69 -15.68
CA LEU A 77 -2.61 -24.16 -15.86
C LEU A 77 -1.99 -25.09 -16.92
N SER A 78 -2.19 -24.76 -18.19
CA SER A 78 -1.47 -25.37 -19.29
C SER A 78 -0.04 -24.96 -19.03
N THR A 79 0.74 -25.91 -18.54
CA THR A 79 2.20 -25.87 -18.56
C THR A 79 2.60 -25.35 -19.93
N VAL A 80 2.96 -24.07 -19.98
CA VAL A 80 3.56 -23.47 -21.15
C VAL A 80 4.92 -24.13 -21.25
N THR A 81 5.02 -25.13 -22.12
CA THR A 81 6.29 -25.60 -22.66
C THR A 81 6.95 -24.38 -23.28
N VAL A 82 7.96 -23.85 -22.59
CA VAL A 82 8.82 -22.80 -23.11
C VAL A 82 9.59 -23.43 -24.26
N GLU A 83 9.13 -23.20 -25.49
CA GLU A 83 9.99 -23.35 -26.66
C GLU A 83 11.13 -22.34 -26.49
N GLU A 84 12.32 -22.90 -26.35
CA GLU A 84 13.62 -22.24 -26.32
C GLU A 84 13.81 -21.49 -27.65
N LEU A 85 13.39 -20.23 -27.67
CA LEU A 85 13.64 -19.31 -28.77
C LEU A 85 15.14 -18.97 -28.73
N SER A 86 15.90 -19.65 -29.58
CA SER A 86 17.30 -19.37 -29.86
C SER A 86 17.49 -17.91 -30.27
N VAL A 87 18.11 -17.14 -29.39
CA VAL A 87 18.53 -15.77 -29.67
C VAL A 87 19.80 -15.82 -30.53
N PRO A 88 19.81 -15.23 -31.75
CA PRO A 88 21.02 -15.11 -32.53
C PRO A 88 21.99 -14.14 -31.84
N GLU A 89 23.18 -14.64 -31.50
CA GLU A 89 24.32 -13.84 -31.05
C GLU A 89 24.60 -12.71 -32.05
N SER A 90 24.47 -11.46 -31.58
CA SER A 90 25.00 -10.30 -32.28
C SER A 90 26.38 -9.94 -31.72
N PRO A 91 27.30 -9.50 -32.60
CA PRO A 91 28.72 -9.40 -32.29
C PRO A 91 29.02 -8.28 -31.30
N VAL A 92 29.79 -8.66 -30.26
CA VAL A 92 30.39 -7.78 -29.27
C VAL A 92 31.45 -6.90 -29.97
N SER A 93 31.20 -5.60 -30.04
CA SER A 93 32.24 -4.62 -30.42
C SER A 93 33.10 -4.30 -29.19
N GLU A 94 34.32 -4.82 -29.18
CA GLU A 94 35.39 -4.41 -28.27
C GLU A 94 35.77 -2.95 -28.51
N ALA A 95 35.54 -2.10 -27.52
CA ALA A 95 36.21 -0.82 -27.40
C ALA A 95 37.20 -0.90 -26.23
N GLN A 96 38.47 -1.06 -26.58
CA GLN A 96 39.61 -0.97 -25.67
C GLN A 96 39.70 0.46 -25.09
N THR A 97 39.68 0.58 -23.76
CA THR A 97 40.28 1.73 -23.07
C THR A 97 41.31 1.26 -22.08
N LYS A 98 42.57 1.48 -22.45
CA LYS A 98 43.78 1.43 -21.64
C LYS A 98 43.71 2.41 -20.45
N GLY A 99 44.10 1.92 -19.28
CA GLY A 99 44.47 2.70 -18.09
C GLY A 99 44.43 1.77 -16.89
N GLY A 100 45.53 1.26 -16.32
CA GLY A 100 46.78 1.94 -16.02
C GLY A 100 46.73 2.41 -14.57
N GLY A 101 46.91 1.49 -13.61
CA GLY A 101 46.84 1.79 -12.18
C GLY A 101 47.30 0.62 -11.33
N SER A 102 48.61 0.52 -11.14
CA SER A 102 49.31 -0.36 -10.20
C SER A 102 49.04 0.11 -8.76
N PHE A 103 48.71 -0.82 -7.86
CA PHE A 103 49.07 -0.64 -6.44
C PHE A 103 49.32 -1.98 -5.76
N TYR A 104 50.52 -2.10 -5.19
CA TYR A 104 51.04 -3.22 -4.41
C TYR A 104 50.56 -3.14 -2.96
N GLY A 105 50.45 -4.29 -2.28
CA GLY A 105 50.15 -4.33 -0.85
C GLY A 105 50.05 -5.74 -0.28
N LEU A 106 51.12 -6.52 -0.45
CA LEU A 106 51.34 -7.83 0.16
C LEU A 106 52.12 -7.62 1.48
N THR A 107 51.54 -8.00 2.61
CA THR A 107 52.23 -8.28 3.88
C THR A 107 51.49 -9.49 4.49
N ASP A 108 51.95 -10.72 4.36
CA ASP A 108 53.16 -11.36 4.88
C ASP A 108 53.06 -11.75 6.37
N PHE A 109 53.66 -12.90 6.64
CA PHE A 109 53.34 -13.90 7.66
C PHE A 109 53.74 -13.55 9.10
N GLY A 110 53.06 -14.19 10.05
CA GLY A 110 53.64 -14.59 11.34
C GLY A 110 52.62 -15.35 12.18
N ALA A 111 52.96 -16.23 13.11
CA ALA A 111 54.08 -17.11 13.36
C ALA A 111 53.62 -18.04 14.51
N ALA A 112 54.20 -19.22 14.59
CA ALA A 112 53.76 -20.35 15.40
C ALA A 112 53.90 -20.17 16.93
N GLY A 113 53.06 -20.90 17.65
CA GLY A 113 53.22 -21.35 19.03
C GLY A 113 52.01 -22.24 19.37
N GLY A 114 52.09 -23.47 19.85
CA GLY A 114 53.15 -24.17 20.57
C GLY A 114 52.55 -24.74 21.87
N GLY A 115 52.16 -26.01 21.85
CA GLY A 115 52.06 -26.91 23.03
C GLY A 115 50.90 -26.73 24.01
N ASN A 116 49.99 -27.71 24.06
CA ASN A 116 49.93 -28.68 25.17
C ASN A 116 48.89 -29.77 24.90
N THR A 117 49.38 -31.00 24.77
CA THR A 117 48.63 -32.25 24.79
C THR A 117 48.16 -32.57 26.21
N SER A 118 46.86 -32.46 26.45
CA SER A 118 46.18 -33.16 27.54
C SER A 118 45.39 -34.32 26.93
N ILE A 119 45.76 -35.55 27.32
CA ILE A 119 45.04 -36.76 26.96
C ILE A 119 43.77 -36.79 27.83
N GLU A 120 42.64 -36.45 27.22
CA GLU A 120 41.33 -36.56 27.86
C GLU A 120 40.69 -37.91 27.50
N GLN A 121 40.23 -38.62 28.53
CA GLN A 121 39.56 -39.91 28.44
C GLN A 121 38.35 -39.86 27.50
N PRO A 122 38.11 -40.88 26.64
CA PRO A 122 36.91 -40.94 25.83
C PRO A 122 35.69 -41.17 26.75
N HIS A 123 34.95 -40.10 27.02
CA HIS A 123 33.58 -40.22 27.50
C HIS A 123 32.67 -40.66 26.37
N PRO A 124 31.67 -41.53 26.64
CA PRO A 124 30.68 -41.91 25.64
C PRO A 124 29.99 -40.64 25.11
N PRO A 125 29.74 -40.55 23.79
CA PRO A 125 29.15 -39.36 23.20
C PRO A 125 27.78 -39.14 23.83
N ILE A 126 27.69 -38.15 24.71
CA ILE A 126 26.43 -37.54 25.09
C ILE A 126 25.95 -36.92 23.79
N HIS A 127 24.92 -37.51 23.18
CA HIS A 127 24.22 -36.89 22.08
C HIS A 127 23.70 -35.55 22.58
N ASP A 128 24.43 -34.48 22.25
CA ASP A 128 23.89 -33.14 22.34
C ASP A 128 22.53 -33.19 21.62
N PRO A 129 21.42 -32.87 22.31
CA PRO A 129 20.15 -32.69 21.64
C PRO A 129 20.42 -31.65 20.58
N LEU A 130 20.45 -32.08 19.32
CA LEU A 130 20.75 -31.24 18.16
C LEU A 130 20.17 -29.87 18.44
N GLU A 131 21.05 -28.89 18.75
CA GLU A 131 20.65 -27.51 18.92
C GLU A 131 19.97 -27.17 17.60
N GLN A 132 18.64 -27.19 17.61
CA GLN A 132 17.84 -26.67 16.53
C GLN A 132 18.02 -25.16 16.64
N ARG A 133 19.18 -24.65 16.22
CA ARG A 133 19.38 -23.24 15.97
C ARG A 133 18.24 -22.86 15.03
N PRO A 134 17.33 -21.98 15.46
CA PRO A 134 16.25 -21.53 14.60
C PRO A 134 16.88 -21.13 13.28
N LEU A 135 16.43 -21.71 12.17
CA LEU A 135 16.91 -21.37 10.84
C LEU A 135 16.70 -19.86 10.65
N GLU A 136 17.75 -19.08 10.89
CA GLU A 136 17.72 -17.65 10.67
C GLU A 136 17.68 -17.45 9.16
N LEU A 137 16.46 -17.30 8.63
CA LEU A 137 16.26 -16.96 7.23
C LEU A 137 17.16 -15.75 6.90
N PRO A 138 17.97 -15.83 5.82
CA PRO A 138 18.90 -14.77 5.48
C PRO A 138 18.16 -13.43 5.41
N GLU A 139 18.73 -12.41 6.04
CA GLU A 139 18.11 -11.10 6.25
C GLU A 139 17.58 -10.46 4.96
N LYS A 140 18.24 -10.75 3.82
CA LYS A 140 17.83 -10.35 2.48
C LYS A 140 16.40 -10.82 2.14
N THR A 141 16.07 -12.08 2.42
CA THR A 141 14.76 -12.66 2.12
C THR A 141 13.65 -12.03 2.98
N ARG A 142 13.97 -11.59 4.20
CA ARG A 142 13.00 -10.90 5.07
C ARG A 142 12.65 -9.50 4.56
N LYS A 143 13.58 -8.81 3.92
CA LYS A 143 13.36 -7.46 3.37
C LYS A 143 12.42 -7.50 2.16
N ASP A 144 12.61 -8.49 1.30
CA ASP A 144 11.81 -8.64 0.08
C ASP A 144 10.35 -9.04 0.41
N ALA A 145 10.15 -9.96 1.36
CA ALA A 145 8.81 -10.35 1.82
C ALA A 145 7.99 -9.20 2.42
N ARG A 146 8.63 -8.18 3.00
CA ARG A 146 7.95 -7.00 3.54
C ARG A 146 7.57 -5.99 2.46
N ALA A 147 8.33 -5.93 1.36
CA ALA A 147 8.00 -5.07 0.23
C ALA A 147 6.68 -5.50 -0.43
N GLU A 148 6.40 -6.80 -0.45
CA GLU A 148 5.15 -7.35 -0.97
C GLU A 148 3.91 -6.96 -0.15
N MET A 149 4.07 -6.51 1.10
CA MET A 149 2.94 -6.14 1.95
C MET A 149 2.31 -4.80 1.57
N PHE A 150 3.08 -3.91 0.95
CA PHE A 150 2.67 -2.54 0.59
C PHE A 150 2.63 -2.36 -0.92
N TYR A 151 1.69 -1.52 -1.38
CA TYR A 151 1.56 -1.19 -2.80
C TYR A 151 1.05 0.24 -2.97
N ILE A 152 1.31 0.84 -4.13
CA ILE A 152 0.82 2.18 -4.46
C ILE A 152 -0.48 2.04 -5.24
N ILE A 153 -1.53 2.71 -4.78
CA ILE A 153 -2.82 2.82 -5.49
C ILE A 153 -2.90 4.22 -6.08
N HIS A 154 -3.32 4.33 -7.34
CA HIS A 154 -3.60 5.60 -7.96
C HIS A 154 -4.98 5.62 -8.64
N GLY A 155 -5.58 6.80 -8.68
CA GLY A 155 -6.75 7.10 -9.50
C GLY A 155 -6.55 8.43 -10.19
N ALA A 156 -7.09 8.59 -11.39
CA ALA A 156 -6.98 9.81 -12.17
C ALA A 156 -8.35 10.23 -12.70
N LYS A 157 -8.60 11.54 -12.70
CA LYS A 157 -9.79 12.16 -13.26
C LYS A 157 -9.37 13.28 -14.19
N LYS A 158 -9.80 13.20 -15.45
CA LYS A 158 -9.57 14.28 -16.42
C LYS A 158 -10.29 15.55 -15.95
N ILE A 159 -9.57 16.67 -15.88
CA ILE A 159 -10.12 17.97 -15.47
C ILE A 159 -10.23 18.95 -16.63
N LYS A 160 -9.27 18.92 -17.57
CA LYS A 160 -9.35 19.65 -18.86
C LYS A 160 -8.55 18.90 -19.93
N ALA A 161 -8.52 19.43 -21.15
CA ALA A 161 -7.77 18.83 -22.25
C ALA A 161 -6.28 18.69 -21.87
N GLY A 162 -5.78 17.45 -21.86
CA GLY A 162 -4.40 17.13 -21.52
C GLY A 162 -4.04 17.26 -20.03
N GLU A 163 -5.00 17.40 -19.12
CA GLU A 163 -4.71 17.58 -17.68
C GLU A 163 -5.61 16.71 -16.80
N TYR A 164 -4.99 16.06 -15.82
CA TYR A 164 -5.59 15.09 -14.93
C TYR A 164 -5.34 15.48 -13.47
N ALA A 165 -6.39 15.41 -12.65
CA ALA A 165 -6.25 15.35 -11.20
C ALA A 165 -5.96 13.91 -10.82
N VAL A 166 -4.81 13.68 -10.19
CA VAL A 166 -4.31 12.36 -9.81
C VAL A 166 -4.27 12.26 -8.31
N LYS A 167 -4.88 11.20 -7.78
CA LYS A 167 -4.91 10.84 -6.37
C LYS A 167 -4.06 9.59 -6.18
N ILE A 168 -3.04 9.69 -5.34
CA ILE A 168 -2.12 8.60 -5.01
C ILE A 168 -2.30 8.29 -3.52
N ARG A 169 -2.28 7.03 -3.13
CA ARG A 169 -2.35 6.61 -1.72
C ARG A 169 -1.57 5.32 -1.49
N LEU A 170 -1.18 5.09 -0.25
CA LEU A 170 -0.55 3.83 0.15
C LEU A 170 -1.62 2.77 0.41
N GLY A 171 -1.44 1.59 -0.19
CA GLY A 171 -2.19 0.37 0.10
C GLY A 171 -1.33 -0.60 0.90
N ALA A 172 -2.00 -1.44 1.70
CA ALA A 172 -1.40 -2.57 2.38
C ALA A 172 -2.35 -3.78 2.27
N HIS A 173 -1.80 -5.00 2.40
CA HIS A 173 -2.61 -6.22 2.41
C HIS A 173 -3.56 -6.31 3.62
N ASN A 174 -3.20 -5.64 4.72
CA ASN A 174 -3.94 -5.63 5.97
C ASN A 174 -3.81 -4.28 6.69
N GLU A 175 -4.89 -3.86 7.36
CA GLU A 175 -4.95 -2.56 8.06
C GLU A 175 -3.91 -2.47 9.20
N LYS A 176 -3.61 -3.59 9.86
CA LYS A 176 -2.59 -3.67 10.92
C LYS A 176 -1.17 -3.34 10.43
N THR A 177 -0.87 -3.60 9.16
CA THR A 177 0.43 -3.26 8.58
C THR A 177 0.46 -1.80 8.14
N LEU A 178 -0.66 -1.23 7.72
CA LEU A 178 -0.75 0.19 7.41
C LEU A 178 -0.56 1.05 8.67
N SER A 179 -1.05 0.61 9.83
CA SER A 179 -0.91 1.35 11.09
C SER A 179 0.53 1.42 11.63
N SER A 180 1.42 0.52 11.18
CA SER A 180 2.84 0.55 11.55
C SER A 180 3.65 1.56 10.73
N VAL A 181 3.06 2.18 9.70
CA VAL A 181 3.70 3.23 8.90
C VAL A 181 3.75 4.52 9.71
N ASP A 182 4.93 5.13 9.79
CA ASP A 182 5.14 6.47 10.37
C ASP A 182 4.78 7.53 9.34
N ARG A 183 5.44 7.48 8.19
CA ARG A 183 5.29 8.43 7.09
C ARG A 183 5.62 7.82 5.74
N VAL A 184 5.14 8.48 4.68
CA VAL A 184 5.45 8.13 3.30
C VAL A 184 6.05 9.33 2.59
N VAL A 185 7.18 9.11 1.92
CA VAL A 185 7.81 10.13 1.08
C VAL A 185 7.64 9.73 -0.38
N TYR A 186 6.80 10.48 -1.09
CA TYR A 186 6.62 10.34 -2.53
C TYR A 186 7.68 11.14 -3.28
N ILE A 187 8.29 10.51 -4.28
CA ILE A 187 9.27 11.12 -5.17
C ILE A 187 8.65 11.12 -6.57
N LEU A 188 8.21 12.31 -6.97
CA LEU A 188 7.58 12.59 -8.25
C LEU A 188 8.62 12.71 -9.39
N HIS A 189 8.11 12.93 -10.61
CA HIS A 189 8.94 13.23 -11.77
C HIS A 189 9.69 14.58 -11.60
N GLU A 190 10.79 14.76 -12.32
CA GLU A 190 11.68 15.92 -12.18
C GLU A 190 11.05 17.25 -12.62
N THR A 191 9.98 17.18 -13.41
CA THR A 191 9.21 18.34 -13.85
C THR A 191 8.37 18.98 -12.75
N PHE A 192 8.17 18.30 -11.61
CA PHE A 192 7.47 18.87 -10.47
C PHE A 192 8.44 19.70 -9.61
N LYS A 193 8.07 20.95 -9.32
CA LYS A 193 8.86 21.86 -8.48
C LYS A 193 9.19 21.25 -7.10
N ASP A 194 8.20 20.65 -6.46
CA ASP A 194 8.35 19.95 -5.18
C ASP A 194 8.34 18.44 -5.43
N ARG A 195 9.47 17.94 -5.93
CA ARG A 195 9.62 16.54 -6.35
C ARG A 195 9.44 15.56 -5.19
N ARG A 196 9.93 15.91 -4.00
CA ARG A 196 9.88 15.07 -2.81
C ARG A 196 8.80 15.60 -1.89
N ARG A 197 7.76 14.82 -1.63
CA ARG A 197 6.62 15.20 -0.80
C ARG A 197 6.41 14.18 0.31
N GLU A 198 6.40 14.66 1.53
CA GLU A 198 6.18 13.86 2.72
C GLU A 198 4.71 13.93 3.14
N VAL A 199 4.14 12.78 3.47
CA VAL A 199 2.78 12.65 3.98
C VAL A 199 2.82 11.81 5.25
N THR A 200 2.24 12.35 6.32
CA THR A 200 2.19 11.72 7.66
C THR A 200 0.76 11.38 8.08
N ASP A 201 -0.25 11.85 7.34
CA ASP A 201 -1.65 11.65 7.66
C ASP A 201 -2.09 10.21 7.36
N LYS A 202 -2.34 9.45 8.43
CA LYS A 202 -2.75 8.04 8.37
C LYS A 202 -4.23 7.89 8.02
N ASP A 203 -5.07 8.85 8.38
CA ASP A 203 -6.52 8.75 8.20
C ASP A 203 -6.89 8.85 6.72
N SER A 204 -6.13 9.62 5.94
CA SER A 204 -6.23 9.65 4.48
C SER A 204 -5.49 8.49 3.78
N ARG A 205 -4.87 7.57 4.53
CA ARG A 205 -3.96 6.53 4.02
C ARG A 205 -2.80 7.12 3.23
N PHE A 206 -2.21 8.19 3.78
CA PHE A 206 -1.09 8.91 3.18
C PHE A 206 -1.42 9.43 1.78
N GLU A 207 -2.61 10.02 1.62
CA GLU A 207 -3.07 10.49 0.32
C GLU A 207 -2.23 11.67 -0.19
N LEU A 208 -1.80 11.59 -1.44
CA LEU A 208 -1.16 12.66 -2.19
C LEU A 208 -2.01 13.01 -3.42
N ASN A 209 -2.45 14.27 -3.49
CA ASN A 209 -3.16 14.81 -4.65
C ASN A 209 -2.22 15.68 -5.49
N ILE A 210 -2.20 15.45 -6.80
CA ILE A 210 -1.39 16.22 -7.77
C ILE A 210 -2.19 16.48 -9.06
N THR A 211 -1.68 17.39 -9.87
CA THR A 211 -2.13 17.59 -11.25
C THR A 211 -1.02 17.17 -12.20
N ALA A 212 -1.36 16.42 -13.25
CA ALA A 212 -0.38 15.93 -14.22
C ALA A 212 -0.93 15.99 -15.65
N TRP A 213 -0.03 16.10 -16.62
CA TRP A 213 -0.36 16.17 -18.05
C TRP A 213 0.05 14.93 -18.85
N GLY A 214 0.77 13.99 -18.24
CA GLY A 214 1.29 12.80 -18.90
C GLY A 214 1.70 11.72 -17.91
N GLN A 215 1.97 10.53 -18.42
CA GLN A 215 2.28 9.33 -17.63
C GLN A 215 3.73 9.36 -17.13
N PHE A 216 4.00 8.84 -15.93
CA PHE A 216 5.35 8.78 -15.36
C PHE A 216 5.47 7.70 -14.26
N GLU A 217 6.70 7.29 -13.97
CA GLU A 217 7.00 6.45 -12.79
C GLU A 217 7.04 7.33 -11.53
N ILE A 218 6.28 6.95 -10.50
CA ILE A 218 6.41 7.48 -9.14
C ILE A 218 7.18 6.48 -8.26
N LYS A 219 8.02 7.01 -7.37
CA LYS A 219 8.70 6.24 -6.33
C LYS A 219 8.14 6.65 -4.97
N ALA A 220 8.05 5.71 -4.03
CA ALA A 220 7.66 6.00 -2.66
C ALA A 220 8.64 5.33 -1.68
N GLU A 221 8.97 6.05 -0.62
CA GLU A 221 9.75 5.56 0.52
C GLU A 221 8.82 5.49 1.73
N VAL A 222 8.50 4.27 2.16
CA VAL A 222 7.61 4.01 3.30
C VAL A 222 8.47 3.79 4.54
N PHE A 223 8.31 4.67 5.52
CA PHE A 223 9.02 4.59 6.80
C PHE A 223 8.11 3.92 7.82
N LEU A 224 8.59 2.84 8.42
CA LEU A 224 7.86 2.11 9.47
C LEU A 224 8.35 2.55 10.85
N ASN A 225 7.46 2.44 11.84
CA ASN A 225 7.83 2.62 13.24
C ASN A 225 8.95 1.63 13.59
N ASN A 226 10.01 2.13 14.24
CA ASN A 226 11.16 1.33 14.69
C ASN A 226 12.02 0.73 13.57
N GLN A 227 11.95 1.25 12.35
CA GLN A 227 12.85 0.84 11.27
C GLN A 227 13.57 2.05 10.67
N GLU A 228 14.90 1.97 10.61
CA GLU A 228 15.74 3.06 10.07
C GLU A 228 15.71 3.10 8.54
N SER A 229 15.66 1.94 7.89
CA SER A 229 15.65 1.84 6.43
C SER A 229 14.22 1.85 5.86
N PRO A 230 13.88 2.73 4.90
CA PRO A 230 12.57 2.74 4.29
C PRO A 230 12.37 1.56 3.32
N ILE A 231 11.11 1.14 3.18
CA ILE A 231 10.68 0.24 2.10
C ILE A 231 10.48 1.08 0.84
N LYS A 232 11.12 0.68 -0.26
CA LYS A 232 11.08 1.42 -1.53
C LYS A 232 10.06 0.78 -2.46
N LEU A 233 9.07 1.56 -2.89
CA LEU A 233 8.03 1.16 -3.83
C LEU A 233 8.15 1.96 -5.12
N ARG A 234 7.65 1.39 -6.22
CA ARG A 234 7.58 2.04 -7.52
C ARG A 234 6.25 1.74 -8.20
N ARG A 235 5.71 2.70 -8.93
CA ARG A 235 4.49 2.51 -9.72
C ARG A 235 4.52 3.39 -10.96
N PHE A 236 4.11 2.85 -12.10
CA PHE A 236 3.85 3.64 -13.29
C PHE A 236 2.43 4.20 -13.23
N LEU A 237 2.29 5.52 -13.35
CA LEU A 237 1.01 6.22 -13.34
C LEU A 237 0.53 6.38 -14.78
N ASN A 238 -0.50 5.63 -15.13
CA ASN A 238 -1.24 5.75 -16.39
C ASN A 238 -2.61 6.40 -16.14
N PHE A 239 -3.06 7.23 -17.09
CA PHE A 239 -4.30 8.01 -17.06
C PHE A 239 -5.09 7.84 -18.35
#